data_AF-A0A163WL42-F1
#
_entry.id   AF-A0A163WL42-F1
#
_cell.length_a   1.000
_cell.length_b   1.000
_cell.length_c   1.000
_cell.angle_alpha   90.00
_cell.angle_beta   90.00
_cell.angle_gamma   90.00
#
_symmetry.space_group_name_H-M   'P 1'
#
loop_
_entity.id
_entity.type
_entity.pdbx_description
1 polymer ?
#
loop_
_entity_poly.entity_id
_entity_poly.type
_entity_poly.pdbx_seq_one_letter_code
_entity_poly.pdbx_strand_id
1 'polypeptide(L)'
;MAGSIGPGLLSDFAALPPEINSGRMYSGPGSGPLMAAAAAWDRLADDLETAAASYGSLILELTGLQWRGPAADAMVASVLPFVSWLNTTAALAEQAAMQAPTGLY
;
A
#
# COMPACT_ATOMS: atom_id res chain seq x y z
N MET A 1 -47.33 -2.24 -3.32
CA MET A 1 -47.01 -1.43 -2.12
C MET A 1 -45.63 -1.83 -1.66
N ALA A 2 -44.68 -0.90 -1.74
CA ALA A 2 -43.27 -1.14 -1.49
C ALA A 2 -43.00 -1.36 0.00
N GLY A 3 -42.41 -2.51 0.34
CA GLY A 3 -41.80 -2.76 1.64
C GLY A 3 -40.29 -2.61 1.52
N SER A 4 -39.73 -1.56 2.11
CA SER A 4 -38.31 -1.44 2.48
C SER A 4 -38.11 -0.12 3.22
N ILE A 5 -38.37 -0.11 4.54
CA ILE A 5 -37.91 0.95 5.44
C ILE A 5 -36.65 0.44 6.15
N GLY A 6 -35.56 1.18 5.99
CA GLY A 6 -34.39 1.09 6.85
C GLY A 6 -33.16 1.87 6.39
N PRO A 7 -33.20 3.19 6.11
CA PRO A 7 -31.99 4.00 5.99
C PRO A 7 -31.49 4.39 7.39
N GLY A 8 -31.09 3.42 8.21
CA GLY A 8 -30.68 3.65 9.59
C GLY A 8 -29.19 3.92 9.80
N LEU A 9 -28.35 3.94 8.75
CA LEU A 9 -26.89 3.86 8.91
C LEU A 9 -26.04 4.70 7.94
N LEU A 10 -26.64 5.56 7.11
CA LEU A 10 -25.84 6.65 6.56
C LEU A 10 -25.62 7.61 7.73
N SER A 11 -24.36 7.87 8.11
CA SER A 11 -24.05 8.81 9.19
C SER A 11 -24.66 10.16 8.82
N ASP A 12 -25.84 10.48 9.37
CA ASP A 12 -26.59 11.65 8.95
C ASP A 12 -26.01 12.89 9.64
N PHE A 13 -24.83 13.30 9.17
CA PHE A 13 -24.21 14.55 9.57
C PHE A 13 -25.14 15.73 9.28
N ALA A 14 -26.03 15.64 8.28
CA ALA A 14 -27.00 16.68 7.97
C ALA A 14 -28.13 16.80 9.02
N ALA A 15 -28.36 15.75 9.82
CA ALA A 15 -29.28 15.79 10.96
C ALA A 15 -28.70 16.45 12.22
N LEU A 16 -27.37 16.69 12.27
CA LEU A 16 -26.72 17.36 13.39
C LEU A 16 -26.60 18.87 13.14
N PRO A 17 -26.76 19.72 14.17
CA PRO A 17 -26.52 21.15 14.03
C PRO A 17 -25.03 21.41 13.75
N PRO A 18 -24.69 22.52 13.06
CA PRO A 18 -23.34 22.78 12.57
C PRO A 18 -22.29 22.81 13.69
N GLU A 19 -22.65 23.26 14.90
CA GLU A 19 -21.75 23.34 16.06
C GLU A 19 -21.17 21.97 16.43
N ILE A 20 -21.97 20.91 16.31
CA ILE A 20 -21.54 19.54 16.64
C ILE A 20 -20.61 19.00 15.56
N ASN A 21 -20.95 19.20 14.29
CA ASN A 21 -20.11 18.75 13.18
C ASN A 21 -18.78 19.51 13.14
N SER A 22 -18.82 20.84 13.28
CA SER A 22 -17.63 21.68 13.35
C SER A 22 -16.78 21.35 14.58
N GLY A 23 -17.39 21.18 15.76
CA GLY A 23 -16.67 20.78 16.97
C GLY A 23 -15.91 19.46 16.81
N ARG A 24 -16.49 18.48 16.10
CA ARG A 24 -15.82 17.21 15.75
C ARG A 24 -14.68 17.41 14.74
N MET A 25 -14.86 18.27 13.74
CA MET A 25 -13.86 18.54 12.71
C MET A 25 -12.60 19.24 13.27
N TYR A 26 -12.76 20.18 14.21
CA TYR A 26 -11.65 21.01 14.72
C TYR A 26 -10.93 20.46 15.95
N SER A 27 -11.40 19.37 16.54
CA SER A 27 -10.79 18.78 17.76
C SER A 27 -9.75 17.70 17.47
N GLY A 28 -9.58 17.29 16.22
CA GLY A 28 -8.67 16.21 15.81
C GLY A 28 -7.20 16.62 15.63
N PRO A 29 -6.30 15.65 15.41
CA PRO A 29 -4.85 15.87 15.27
C PRO A 29 -4.40 16.45 13.92
N GLY A 30 -5.33 16.87 13.05
CA GLY A 30 -5.04 17.34 11.69
C GLY A 30 -4.56 16.22 10.76
N SER A 31 -3.95 16.61 9.63
CA SER A 31 -3.47 15.70 8.57
C SER A 31 -2.11 15.05 8.86
N GLY A 32 -1.38 15.53 9.89
CA GLY A 32 -0.02 15.08 10.21
C GLY A 32 0.15 13.56 10.29
N PRO A 33 -0.71 12.82 11.01
CA PRO A 33 -0.64 11.35 11.05
C PRO A 33 -0.81 10.68 9.68
N LEU A 34 -1.66 11.22 8.81
CA LEU A 34 -1.87 10.70 7.46
C LEU A 34 -0.68 10.98 6.55
N MET A 35 -0.05 12.15 6.67
CA MET A 35 1.19 12.48 5.96
C MET A 35 2.37 11.60 6.42
N ALA A 36 2.46 11.32 7.73
CA ALA A 36 3.47 10.41 8.27
C ALA A 36 3.28 8.97 7.74
N ALA A 37 2.03 8.51 7.65
CA ALA A 37 1.71 7.22 7.05
C ALA A 37 2.07 7.18 5.56
N ALA A 38 1.79 8.24 4.80
CA ALA A 38 2.17 8.35 3.40
C ALA A 38 3.69 8.20 3.21
N ALA A 39 4.47 8.93 4.00
CA ALA A 39 5.93 8.84 3.97
C ALA A 39 6.48 7.48 4.44
N ALA A 40 5.72 6.72 5.23
CA ALA A 40 6.10 5.36 5.61
C ALA A 40 5.81 4.37 4.49
N TRP A 41 4.68 4.52 3.78
CA TRP A 41 4.35 3.72 2.61
C TRP A 41 5.33 3.94 1.45
N ASP A 42 5.74 5.19 1.23
CA ASP A 42 6.76 5.56 0.23
C ASP A 42 8.09 4.84 0.49
N ARG A 43 8.61 4.92 1.73
CA ARG A 43 9.82 4.18 2.13
C ARG A 43 9.67 2.66 2.00
N LEU A 44 8.49 2.13 2.31
CA LEU A 44 8.25 0.70 2.16
C LEU A 44 8.29 0.28 0.69
N ALA A 45 7.82 1.12 -0.24
CA ALA A 45 7.96 0.86 -1.66
C ALA A 45 9.45 0.75 -2.05
N ASP A 46 10.27 1.75 -1.68
CA ASP A 46 11.71 1.75 -1.94
C ASP A 46 12.42 0.50 -1.41
N ASP A 47 12.10 0.09 -0.17
CA ASP A 47 12.68 -1.11 0.45
C ASP A 47 12.30 -2.38 -0.31
N LEU A 48 11.05 -2.49 -0.77
CA LEU A 48 10.55 -3.64 -1.53
C LEU A 48 11.15 -3.71 -2.94
N GLU A 49 11.29 -2.58 -3.62
CA GLU A 49 11.97 -2.51 -4.93
C GLU A 49 13.45 -2.88 -4.81
N THR A 50 14.13 -2.33 -3.80
CA THR A 50 15.53 -2.66 -3.51
C THR A 50 15.71 -4.15 -3.25
N ALA A 51 14.81 -4.75 -2.47
CA ALA A 51 14.80 -6.18 -2.24
C ALA A 51 14.59 -6.96 -3.55
N ALA A 52 13.60 -6.60 -4.37
CA ALA A 52 13.31 -7.26 -5.64
C ALA A 52 14.52 -7.20 -6.59
N ALA A 53 15.17 -6.04 -6.71
CA ALA A 53 16.37 -5.84 -7.52
C ALA A 53 17.55 -6.71 -7.01
N SER A 54 17.71 -6.80 -5.69
CA SER A 54 18.74 -7.64 -5.07
C SER A 54 18.54 -9.14 -5.38
N TYR A 55 17.30 -9.64 -5.29
CA TYR A 55 16.99 -11.01 -5.72
C TYR A 55 17.27 -11.23 -7.21
N GLY A 56 16.88 -10.27 -8.06
CA GLY A 56 17.18 -10.33 -9.50
C GLY A 56 18.68 -10.45 -9.78
N SER A 57 19.50 -9.64 -9.10
CA SER A 57 20.96 -9.70 -9.21
C SER A 57 21.53 -11.05 -8.77
N LEU A 58 21.08 -11.58 -7.61
CA LEU A 58 21.55 -12.87 -7.09
C LEU A 58 21.19 -14.02 -8.03
N ILE A 59 19.99 -14.02 -8.60
CA ILE A 59 19.56 -15.02 -9.57
C ILE A 59 20.44 -14.96 -10.82
N LEU A 60 20.72 -13.76 -11.33
CA LEU A 60 21.59 -13.56 -12.51
C LEU A 60 23.03 -14.00 -12.25
N GLU A 61 23.59 -13.68 -11.08
CA GLU A 61 24.92 -14.12 -10.68
C GLU A 61 24.99 -15.65 -10.62
N LEU A 62 24.06 -16.26 -9.88
CA LEU A 62 24.00 -17.71 -9.66
C LEU A 62 23.82 -18.49 -10.98
N THR A 63 22.93 -18.05 -11.86
CA THR A 63 22.68 -18.69 -13.17
C THR A 63 23.73 -18.36 -14.24
N GLY A 64 24.37 -17.20 -14.12
CA GLY A 64 25.50 -16.79 -14.96
C GLY A 64 26.74 -17.63 -14.73
N LEU A 65 26.93 -18.13 -13.51
CA LEU A 65 27.98 -19.08 -13.12
C LEU A 65 27.68 -20.53 -13.62
N GLN A 66 28.41 -21.49 -13.06
CA GLN A 66 28.33 -22.91 -13.43
C GLN A 66 27.11 -23.64 -12.83
N TRP A 67 26.30 -22.95 -12.01
CA TRP A 67 25.14 -23.56 -11.38
C TRP A 67 23.97 -23.62 -12.37
N ARG A 68 23.88 -24.75 -13.05
CA ARG A 68 22.96 -24.97 -14.19
C ARG A 68 22.36 -26.36 -14.15
N GLY A 69 21.26 -26.52 -14.86
CA GLY A 69 20.55 -27.79 -15.03
C GLY A 69 19.27 -27.87 -14.18
N PRO A 70 18.53 -28.99 -14.26
CA PRO A 70 17.13 -29.05 -13.81
C PRO A 70 16.92 -28.67 -12.34
N ALA A 71 17.88 -28.96 -11.46
CA ALA A 71 17.80 -28.60 -10.05
C ALA A 71 17.99 -27.08 -9.81
N ALA A 72 18.89 -26.44 -10.55
CA ALA A 72 19.08 -24.99 -10.49
C ALA A 72 17.85 -24.27 -11.05
N ASP A 73 17.30 -24.74 -12.16
CA ASP A 73 16.08 -24.21 -12.77
C ASP A 73 14.89 -24.31 -11.80
N ALA A 74 14.75 -25.45 -11.11
CA ALA A 74 13.70 -25.65 -10.10
C ALA A 74 13.85 -24.70 -8.91
N MET A 75 15.08 -24.40 -8.46
CA MET A 75 15.32 -23.44 -7.39
C MET A 75 14.93 -22.03 -7.83
N VAL A 76 15.36 -21.59 -9.03
CA VAL A 76 15.00 -20.27 -9.57
C VAL A 76 13.47 -20.16 -9.68
N ALA A 77 12.81 -21.18 -10.25
CA ALA A 77 11.35 -21.20 -10.37
C ALA A 77 10.64 -21.06 -9.02
N SER A 78 11.21 -21.58 -7.92
CA SER A 78 10.62 -21.50 -6.58
C SER A 78 10.63 -20.08 -5.98
N VAL A 79 11.60 -19.23 -6.37
CA VAL A 79 11.72 -17.87 -5.81
C VAL A 79 11.01 -16.80 -6.65
N LEU A 80 10.75 -17.06 -7.94
CA LEU A 80 10.07 -16.11 -8.83
C LEU A 80 8.73 -15.58 -8.29
N PRO A 81 7.85 -16.39 -7.66
CA PRO A 81 6.61 -15.87 -7.09
C PRO A 81 6.84 -14.84 -5.99
N PHE A 82 7.91 -15.01 -5.19
CA PHE A 82 8.25 -14.06 -4.13
C PHE A 82 8.78 -12.75 -4.72
N VAL A 83 9.62 -12.80 -5.75
CA VAL A 83 10.08 -11.59 -6.47
C VAL A 83 8.90 -10.85 -7.13
N SER A 84 7.94 -11.59 -7.69
CA SER A 84 6.70 -10.99 -8.23
C SER A 84 5.87 -10.31 -7.15
N TRP A 85 5.77 -10.93 -5.97
CA TRP A 85 5.09 -10.33 -4.82
C TRP A 85 5.78 -9.05 -4.33
N LEU A 86 7.11 -9.02 -4.26
CA LEU A 86 7.87 -7.81 -3.88
C LEU A 86 7.55 -6.64 -4.81
N ASN A 87 7.66 -6.84 -6.14
CA ASN A 87 7.37 -5.79 -7.13
C ASN A 87 5.90 -5.32 -7.06
N THR A 88 4.95 -6.27 -6.94
CA THR A 88 3.53 -5.92 -6.87
C THR A 88 3.21 -5.13 -5.61
N THR A 89 3.81 -5.53 -4.48
CA THR A 89 3.58 -4.87 -3.18
C THR A 89 4.26 -3.51 -3.13
N ALA A 90 5.41 -3.33 -3.77
CA ALA A 90 6.05 -2.03 -3.93
C ALA A 90 5.10 -1.06 -4.63
N ALA A 91 4.56 -1.43 -5.80
CA ALA A 91 3.61 -0.58 -6.53
C ALA A 91 2.33 -0.26 -5.73
N LEU A 92 1.82 -1.20 -4.94
CA LEU A 92 0.68 -0.96 -4.04
C LEU A 92 1.04 0.00 -2.90
N ALA A 93 2.26 -0.08 -2.36
CA ALA A 93 2.77 0.82 -1.33
C ALA A 93 2.95 2.24 -1.87
N GLU A 94 3.51 2.42 -3.07
CA GLU A 94 3.55 3.71 -3.76
C GLU A 94 2.14 4.29 -3.95
N GLN A 95 1.20 3.46 -4.41
CA GLN A 95 -0.17 3.89 -4.61
C GLN A 95 -0.82 4.34 -3.31
N ALA A 96 -0.57 3.63 -2.21
CA ALA A 96 -1.04 4.00 -0.87
C ALA A 96 -0.42 5.32 -0.39
N ALA A 97 0.86 5.55 -0.64
CA ALA A 97 1.52 6.83 -0.35
C ALA A 97 0.86 7.99 -1.11
N MET A 98 0.51 7.79 -2.39
CA MET A 98 -0.15 8.79 -3.24
C MET A 98 -1.63 9.04 -2.90
N GLN A 99 -2.31 8.13 -2.19
CA GLN A 99 -3.70 8.36 -1.78
C GLN A 99 -3.82 9.43 -0.66
N ALA A 100 -2.73 9.77 0.01
CA ALA A 100 -2.75 10.85 0.98
C ALA A 100 -2.96 12.19 0.26
N PRO A 101 -3.90 13.04 0.71
CA PRO A 101 -4.09 14.36 0.14
C PRO A 101 -2.77 15.14 0.21
N THR A 102 -2.32 15.67 -0.93
CA THR A 102 -1.20 16.61 -0.96
C THR A 102 -1.64 17.87 -0.23
N GLY A 103 -1.06 18.12 0.94
CA GLY A 103 -1.27 19.35 1.70
C GLY A 103 -0.58 20.52 1.00
N LEU A 104 -1.15 20.97 -0.12
CA LEU A 104 -0.87 22.27 -0.69
C LEU A 104 -2.16 23.08 -0.53
N TYR A 105 -1.99 24.30 0.00
CA TYR A 105 -2.96 25.27 0.56
C TYR A 105 -3.55 24.96 1.95
#